data_AF-A0A915B0K3-F1
#
_entry.id   AF-A0A915B0K3-F1
#
_cell.length_a   1.000
_cell.length_b   1.000
_cell.length_c   1.000
_cell.angle_alpha   90.00
_cell.angle_beta   90.00
_cell.angle_gamma   90.00
#
_symmetry.space_group_name_H-M   'P 1'
#
loop_
_entity.id
_entity.type
_entity.pdbx_description
1 polymer ?
#
loop_
_entity_poly.entity_id
_entity_poly.type
_entity_poly.pdbx_seq_one_letter_code
_entity_poly.pdbx_strand_id
1 'polypeptide(L)'
;MNREHLAEASDSRLHVHHADALKTDIGAIWQASATESTSWDDAPPRLHVVGNLPFHIASPLIIKYLREMHTRTSAWSYGRVPLTLTFQMEVARRICAPIDSDARARISIMSMFVSEPKILFEIPGSCFVPKPKINVGVVRFIPRIEPLIKCAFEVVEKICRHIFHYRQKYLIKCVRTLYPESLAESLSHELLSVCRVDPSTISIKLGVEQFADICYAYEEQCKRYPGLFLYDYTRPSRTLDELSRLPDASPPSYIFREDVPPAGISLSNSENVFR
;
A
#
# COMPACT_ATOMS: atom_id res chain seq x y z
N MET A 1 -5.33 13.05 -35.48
CA MET A 1 -6.72 12.55 -35.52
C MET A 1 -7.55 13.43 -34.60
N ASN A 2 -8.54 14.15 -35.13
CA ASN A 2 -9.30 15.16 -34.39
C ASN A 2 -10.23 14.48 -33.35
N ARG A 3 -10.44 15.09 -32.18
CA ARG A 3 -11.25 14.50 -31.09
C ARG A 3 -12.70 14.27 -31.50
N GLU A 4 -13.23 15.13 -32.36
CA GLU A 4 -14.59 15.03 -32.91
C GLU A 4 -14.78 13.75 -33.75
N HIS A 5 -13.82 13.41 -34.61
CA HIS A 5 -13.87 12.18 -35.42
C HIS A 5 -13.84 10.91 -34.55
N LEU A 6 -13.17 10.95 -33.39
CA LEU A 6 -13.14 9.84 -32.45
C LEU A 6 -14.44 9.69 -31.66
N ALA A 7 -15.07 10.81 -31.28
CA ALA A 7 -16.36 10.81 -30.61
C ALA A 7 -17.45 10.27 -31.55
N GLU A 8 -17.46 10.73 -32.81
CA GLU A 8 -18.40 10.26 -33.84
C GLU A 8 -18.20 8.78 -34.14
N ALA A 9 -16.95 8.33 -34.36
CA ALA A 9 -16.65 6.93 -34.66
C ALA A 9 -16.90 5.95 -33.48
N SER A 10 -17.07 6.46 -32.26
CA SER A 10 -17.29 5.63 -31.06
C SER A 10 -18.71 5.69 -30.51
N ASP A 11 -19.63 6.39 -31.18
CA ASP A 11 -20.97 6.71 -30.67
C ASP A 11 -20.90 7.39 -29.29
N SER A 12 -19.92 8.29 -29.11
CA SER A 12 -19.63 8.97 -27.84
C SER A 12 -19.31 8.07 -26.65
N ARG A 13 -18.87 6.82 -26.89
CA ARG A 13 -18.44 5.88 -25.83
C ARG A 13 -16.95 6.01 -25.47
N LEU A 14 -16.15 6.66 -26.32
CA LEU A 14 -14.72 6.88 -26.09
C LEU A 14 -14.44 8.35 -25.78
N HIS A 15 -13.96 8.60 -24.57
CA HIS A 15 -13.49 9.92 -24.14
C HIS A 15 -11.97 9.91 -24.01
N VAL A 16 -11.29 10.82 -24.71
CA VAL A 16 -9.83 10.91 -24.70
C VAL A 16 -9.38 12.12 -23.89
N HIS A 17 -8.75 11.84 -22.75
CA HIS A 17 -8.15 12.84 -21.88
C HIS A 17 -6.64 12.87 -22.11
N HIS A 18 -6.11 14.03 -22.54
CA HIS A 18 -4.66 14.22 -22.68
C HIS A 18 -4.11 14.77 -21.36
N ALA A 19 -3.63 13.86 -20.51
CA ALA A 19 -3.14 14.18 -19.18
C ALA A 19 -2.06 13.19 -18.73
N ASP A 20 -1.31 13.56 -17.70
CA ASP A 20 -0.34 12.69 -17.03
C ASP A 20 -1.09 11.78 -16.03
N ALA A 21 -1.03 10.46 -16.24
CA ALA A 21 -1.70 9.48 -15.38
C ALA A 21 -1.23 9.55 -13.91
N LEU A 22 0.02 9.96 -13.64
CA LEU A 22 0.52 10.12 -12.26
C LEU A 22 -0.13 11.30 -11.53
N LYS A 23 -0.68 12.26 -12.27
CA LYS A 23 -1.31 13.48 -11.73
C LYS A 23 -2.83 13.48 -11.88
N THR A 24 -3.36 12.55 -12.67
CA THR A 24 -4.79 12.48 -12.97
C THR A 24 -5.55 11.89 -11.78
N ASP A 25 -6.64 12.56 -11.41
CA ASP A 25 -7.68 12.05 -10.54
C ASP A 25 -8.75 11.37 -11.41
N ILE A 26 -8.87 10.05 -11.31
CA ILE A 26 -9.84 9.28 -12.10
C ILE A 26 -11.26 9.51 -11.59
N GLY A 27 -11.43 9.71 -10.28
CA GLY A 27 -12.73 9.95 -9.68
C GLY A 27 -13.35 11.26 -10.18
N ALA A 28 -12.54 12.30 -10.37
CA ALA A 28 -12.97 13.57 -10.96
C ALA A 28 -13.46 13.41 -12.41
N ILE A 29 -12.86 12.50 -13.20
CA ILE A 29 -13.31 12.20 -14.56
C ILE A 29 -14.68 11.53 -14.52
N TRP A 30 -14.88 10.51 -13.66
CA TRP A 30 -16.16 9.80 -13.56
C TRP A 30 -17.29 10.63 -12.98
N GLN A 31 -16.97 11.63 -12.15
CA GLN A 31 -17.96 12.55 -11.58
C GLN A 31 -18.61 13.38 -12.69
N ALA A 32 -17.82 13.85 -13.65
CA ALA A 32 -18.31 14.57 -14.81
C ALA A 32 -19.22 13.72 -15.73
N SER A 33 -19.14 12.39 -15.61
CA SER A 33 -19.95 11.43 -16.38
C SER A 33 -21.16 10.87 -15.61
N ALA A 34 -21.47 11.39 -14.41
CA ALA A 34 -22.59 10.96 -13.56
C ALA A 34 -22.60 9.45 -13.26
N THR A 35 -21.41 8.89 -12.99
CA THR A 35 -21.24 7.45 -12.77
C THR A 35 -21.77 7.02 -11.39
N GLU A 36 -22.46 5.88 -11.31
CA GLU A 36 -22.94 5.32 -10.04
C GLU A 36 -21.80 4.75 -9.19
N SER A 37 -21.83 5.04 -7.88
CA SER A 37 -20.95 4.46 -6.87
C SER A 37 -21.66 3.33 -6.11
N THR A 38 -20.87 2.50 -5.43
CA THR A 38 -21.37 1.52 -4.46
C THR A 38 -20.76 1.78 -3.09
N SER A 39 -21.40 1.30 -2.01
CA SER A 39 -20.76 1.32 -0.68
C SER A 39 -19.46 0.51 -0.71
N TRP A 40 -18.53 0.82 0.21
CA TRP A 40 -17.26 0.12 0.31
C TRP A 40 -17.45 -1.36 0.69
N ASP A 41 -18.41 -1.64 1.57
CA ASP A 41 -18.69 -2.98 2.09
C ASP A 41 -19.53 -3.84 1.12
N ASP A 42 -20.15 -3.19 0.12
CA ASP A 42 -20.94 -3.87 -0.92
C ASP A 42 -20.05 -4.53 -1.99
N ALA A 43 -20.69 -5.18 -2.96
CA ALA A 43 -20.03 -5.67 -4.16
C ALA A 43 -19.32 -4.52 -4.91
N PRO A 44 -18.20 -4.78 -5.60
CA PRO A 44 -17.52 -3.78 -6.40
C PRO A 44 -18.46 -3.09 -7.41
N PRO A 45 -18.28 -1.78 -7.66
CA PRO A 45 -19.07 -1.06 -8.64
C PRO A 45 -18.83 -1.61 -10.06
N ARG A 46 -19.70 -1.26 -11.00
CA ARG A 46 -19.52 -1.56 -12.44
C ARG A 46 -18.47 -0.66 -13.10
N LEU A 47 -17.34 -0.48 -12.43
CA LEU A 47 -16.21 0.35 -12.83
C LEU A 47 -14.94 -0.47 -12.77
N HIS A 48 -14.01 -0.20 -13.69
CA HIS A 48 -12.73 -0.91 -13.74
C HIS A 48 -11.64 0.03 -14.28
N VAL A 49 -10.54 0.15 -13.56
CA VAL A 49 -9.34 0.82 -14.06
C VAL A 49 -8.44 -0.21 -14.76
N VAL A 50 -8.19 -0.02 -16.06
CA VAL A 50 -7.28 -0.87 -16.84
C VAL A 50 -6.15 -0.05 -17.42
N GLY A 51 -4.94 -0.62 -17.49
CA GLY A 51 -3.79 0.11 -18.03
C GLY A 51 -2.67 -0.79 -18.52
N ASN A 52 -2.19 -0.52 -19.72
CA ASN A 52 -0.93 -1.07 -20.25
C ASN A 52 0.12 0.04 -20.23
N LEU A 53 0.95 0.08 -19.18
CA LEU A 53 1.78 1.25 -18.87
C LEU A 53 3.25 1.01 -19.22
N PRO A 54 4.00 2.06 -19.60
CA PRO A 54 5.45 1.99 -19.63
C PRO A 54 5.99 1.57 -18.26
N PHE A 55 6.97 0.65 -18.25
CA PHE A 55 7.42 0.02 -17.01
C PHE A 55 7.96 0.99 -15.95
N HIS A 56 8.57 2.09 -16.37
CA HIS A 56 9.07 3.13 -15.46
C HIS A 56 7.96 3.92 -14.75
N ILE A 57 6.76 3.99 -15.35
CA ILE A 57 5.58 4.64 -14.75
C ILE A 57 4.75 3.66 -13.92
N ALA A 58 4.72 2.38 -14.31
CA ALA A 58 3.90 1.37 -13.63
C ALA A 58 4.19 1.26 -12.12
N SER A 59 5.47 1.34 -11.73
CA SER A 59 5.91 1.22 -10.33
C SER A 59 5.49 2.39 -9.42
N PRO A 60 5.74 3.67 -9.77
CA PRO A 60 5.21 4.78 -8.97
C PRO A 60 3.68 4.87 -9.03
N LEU A 61 3.06 4.51 -10.16
CA LEU A 61 1.61 4.59 -10.30
C LEU A 61 0.88 3.55 -9.42
N ILE A 62 1.39 2.32 -9.31
CA ILE A 62 0.76 1.34 -8.42
C ILE A 62 0.82 1.79 -6.96
N ILE A 63 1.92 2.40 -6.50
CA ILE A 63 2.00 2.93 -5.13
C ILE A 63 0.97 4.05 -4.91
N LYS A 64 0.79 4.97 -5.88
CA LYS A 64 -0.27 5.98 -5.85
C LYS A 64 -1.66 5.34 -5.72
N TYR A 65 -1.95 4.36 -6.57
CA TYR A 65 -3.24 3.68 -6.56
C TYR A 65 -3.50 2.85 -5.30
N LEU A 66 -2.49 2.16 -4.75
CA LEU A 66 -2.64 1.46 -3.47
C LEU A 66 -2.92 2.45 -2.31
N ARG A 67 -2.34 3.64 -2.36
CA ARG A 67 -2.62 4.73 -1.41
C ARG A 67 -4.04 5.25 -1.58
N GLU A 68 -4.49 5.53 -2.80
CA GLU A 68 -5.85 5.98 -3.09
C GLU A 68 -6.91 4.92 -2.74
N MET A 69 -6.61 3.63 -2.95
CA MET A 69 -7.41 2.51 -2.43
C MET A 69 -7.53 2.57 -0.91
N HIS A 70 -6.40 2.75 -0.21
CA HIS A 70 -6.37 2.81 1.25
C HIS A 70 -7.16 4.00 1.78
N THR A 71 -7.01 5.18 1.19
CA THR A 71 -7.69 6.41 1.62
C THR A 71 -9.10 6.57 1.07
N ARG A 72 -9.55 5.64 0.21
CA ARG A 72 -10.86 5.67 -0.49
C ARG A 72 -11.08 6.97 -1.27
N THR A 73 -10.07 7.41 -2.01
CA THR A 73 -10.08 8.65 -2.81
C THR A 73 -9.97 8.36 -4.31
N SER A 74 -10.14 9.39 -5.16
CA SER A 74 -10.03 9.27 -6.63
C SER A 74 -10.99 8.20 -7.16
N ALA A 75 -10.55 7.25 -7.98
CA ALA A 75 -11.37 6.14 -8.46
C ALA A 75 -12.05 5.35 -7.31
N TRP A 76 -11.39 5.22 -6.17
CA TRP A 76 -11.86 4.40 -5.04
C TRP A 76 -12.83 5.14 -4.12
N SER A 77 -13.20 6.38 -4.41
CA SER A 77 -14.38 7.01 -3.78
C SER A 77 -15.70 6.41 -4.29
N TYR A 78 -15.67 5.66 -5.41
CA TYR A 78 -16.84 5.00 -5.99
C TYR A 78 -17.07 3.58 -5.46
N GLY A 79 -16.26 3.13 -4.49
CA GLY A 79 -16.29 1.78 -3.94
C GLY A 79 -15.01 1.00 -4.24
N ARG A 80 -15.05 -0.32 -4.08
CA ARG A 80 -13.88 -1.22 -4.27
C ARG A 80 -13.58 -1.51 -5.75
N VAL A 81 -13.35 -0.45 -6.51
CA VAL A 81 -13.07 -0.50 -7.95
C VAL A 81 -11.88 -1.42 -8.25
N PRO A 82 -12.06 -2.49 -9.06
CA PRO A 82 -10.96 -3.32 -9.51
C PRO A 82 -9.96 -2.58 -10.40
N LEU A 83 -8.70 -2.97 -10.28
CA LEU A 83 -7.58 -2.44 -11.07
C LEU A 83 -6.91 -3.59 -11.82
N THR A 84 -6.67 -3.46 -13.12
CA THR A 84 -5.86 -4.41 -13.90
C THR A 84 -4.74 -3.68 -14.64
N LEU A 85 -3.49 -3.97 -14.29
CA LEU A 85 -2.32 -3.34 -14.90
C LEU A 85 -1.37 -4.38 -15.48
N THR A 86 -0.61 -3.96 -16.49
CA THR A 86 0.53 -4.73 -16.99
C THR A 86 1.82 -4.32 -16.28
N PHE A 87 2.68 -5.30 -16.02
CA PHE A 87 4.01 -5.10 -15.47
C PHE A 87 5.01 -5.99 -16.18
N GLN A 88 6.29 -5.63 -16.08
CA GLN A 88 7.37 -6.59 -16.31
C GLN A 88 7.11 -7.87 -15.50
N MET A 89 7.30 -9.05 -16.09
CA MET A 89 6.92 -10.31 -15.42
C MET A 89 7.61 -10.49 -14.06
N GLU A 90 8.85 -10.03 -13.90
CA GLU A 90 9.53 -10.02 -12.59
C GLU A 90 8.81 -9.14 -11.56
N VAL A 91 8.35 -7.95 -11.96
CA VAL A 91 7.60 -7.04 -11.09
C VAL A 91 6.23 -7.62 -10.73
N ALA A 92 5.54 -8.24 -11.68
CA ALA A 92 4.28 -8.95 -11.43
C ALA A 92 4.47 -10.07 -10.39
N ARG A 93 5.54 -10.87 -10.52
CA ARG A 93 5.91 -11.91 -9.54
C ARG A 93 6.22 -11.32 -8.17
N ARG A 94 6.94 -10.20 -8.11
CA ARG A 94 7.20 -9.49 -6.83
C ARG A 94 5.92 -9.01 -6.18
N ILE A 95 5.00 -8.42 -6.93
CA ILE A 95 3.70 -7.94 -6.42
C ILE A 95 2.90 -9.08 -5.76
N CYS A 96 2.88 -10.26 -6.38
CA CYS A 96 2.11 -11.41 -5.91
C CYS A 96 2.93 -12.43 -5.09
N ALA A 97 4.13 -12.07 -4.64
CA ALA A 97 5.05 -13.03 -4.02
C ALA A 97 4.54 -13.51 -2.64
N PRO A 98 4.44 -14.84 -2.42
CA PRO A 98 4.03 -15.40 -1.13
C PRO A 98 5.15 -15.30 -0.08
N ILE A 99 4.86 -15.73 1.15
CA ILE A 99 5.87 -15.78 2.24
C ILE A 99 6.99 -16.72 1.81
N ASP A 100 8.22 -16.42 2.22
CA ASP A 100 9.44 -17.20 1.95
C ASP A 100 9.82 -17.30 0.46
N SER A 101 9.21 -16.49 -0.40
CA SER A 101 9.58 -16.40 -1.81
C SER A 101 10.78 -15.50 -2.05
N ASP A 102 11.66 -15.90 -2.97
CA ASP A 102 12.75 -15.06 -3.44
C ASP A 102 12.31 -13.78 -4.16
N ALA A 103 11.07 -13.75 -4.64
CA ALA A 103 10.49 -12.56 -5.23
C ALA A 103 9.86 -11.61 -4.18
N ARG A 104 9.78 -12.02 -2.90
CA ARG A 104 9.11 -11.22 -1.87
C ARG A 104 9.87 -9.92 -1.60
N ALA A 105 9.14 -8.82 -1.68
CA ALA A 105 9.67 -7.47 -1.63
C ALA A 105 8.68 -6.53 -0.94
N ARG A 106 9.09 -5.26 -0.75
CA ARG A 106 8.22 -4.19 -0.24
C ARG A 106 6.86 -4.15 -0.93
N ILE A 107 6.84 -4.21 -2.27
CA ILE A 107 5.60 -4.12 -3.03
C ILE A 107 4.64 -5.28 -2.77
N SER A 108 5.15 -6.46 -2.39
CA SER A 108 4.31 -7.62 -2.04
C SER A 108 3.43 -7.26 -0.85
N ILE A 109 4.03 -6.75 0.22
CA ILE A 109 3.30 -6.36 1.43
C ILE A 109 2.38 -5.17 1.15
N MET A 110 2.88 -4.12 0.49
CA MET A 110 2.04 -2.94 0.17
C MET A 110 0.82 -3.29 -0.67
N SER A 111 0.94 -4.23 -1.61
CA SER A 111 -0.18 -4.66 -2.45
C SER A 111 -1.17 -5.51 -1.65
N MET A 112 -0.70 -6.49 -0.88
CA MET A 112 -1.54 -7.37 -0.06
C MET A 112 -2.24 -6.64 1.09
N PHE A 113 -1.59 -5.61 1.65
CA PHE A 113 -2.10 -4.75 2.71
C PHE A 113 -3.48 -4.17 2.36
N VAL A 114 -3.64 -3.61 1.17
CA VAL A 114 -4.87 -2.89 0.76
C VAL A 114 -5.73 -3.67 -0.23
N SER A 115 -5.17 -4.69 -0.88
CA SER A 115 -5.83 -5.38 -2.00
C SER A 115 -5.48 -6.88 -2.05
N GLU A 116 -6.15 -7.58 -2.96
CA GLU A 116 -5.87 -8.95 -3.35
C GLU A 116 -5.23 -8.98 -4.75
N PRO A 117 -3.89 -8.88 -4.84
CA PRO A 117 -3.20 -8.96 -6.12
C PRO A 117 -3.19 -10.39 -6.66
N LYS A 118 -3.48 -10.56 -7.95
CA LYS A 118 -3.42 -11.84 -8.65
C LYS A 118 -2.87 -11.67 -10.06
N ILE A 119 -1.84 -12.43 -10.41
CA ILE A 119 -1.42 -12.59 -11.80
C ILE A 119 -2.53 -13.36 -12.53
N LEU A 120 -3.10 -12.76 -13.58
CA LEU A 120 -4.13 -13.39 -14.39
C LEU A 120 -3.50 -14.28 -15.46
N PHE A 121 -2.54 -13.74 -16.22
CA PHE A 121 -1.82 -14.43 -17.27
C PHE A 121 -0.54 -13.67 -17.66
N GLU A 122 0.29 -14.32 -18.46
CA GLU A 122 1.52 -13.78 -19.03
C GLU A 122 1.35 -13.52 -20.54
N ILE A 123 1.86 -12.40 -21.03
CA ILE A 123 1.91 -12.03 -22.44
C ILE A 123 3.36 -12.13 -22.91
N PRO A 124 3.65 -12.93 -23.96
CA PRO A 124 4.99 -12.98 -24.55
C PRO A 124 5.46 -11.61 -25.03
N GLY A 125 6.73 -11.26 -24.77
CA GLY A 125 7.29 -9.99 -25.22
C GLY A 125 7.21 -9.78 -26.74
N SER A 126 7.17 -10.86 -27.52
CA SER A 126 6.98 -10.82 -28.97
C SER A 126 5.66 -10.19 -29.44
N CYS A 127 4.66 -10.06 -28.56
CA CYS A 127 3.38 -9.42 -28.89
C CYS A 127 3.41 -7.88 -28.83
N PHE A 128 4.53 -7.28 -28.42
CA PHE A 128 4.66 -5.82 -28.25
C PHE A 128 5.55 -5.20 -29.34
N VAL A 129 5.25 -3.95 -29.68
CA VAL A 129 6.05 -3.12 -30.59
C VAL A 129 6.35 -1.78 -29.91
N PRO A 130 7.62 -1.43 -29.64
CA PRO A 130 8.82 -2.26 -29.82
C PRO A 130 8.85 -3.45 -28.86
N LYS A 131 9.51 -4.54 -29.27
CA LYS A 131 9.61 -5.78 -28.48
C LYS A 131 10.43 -5.55 -27.20
N PRO A 132 9.87 -5.73 -25.99
CA PRO A 132 10.64 -5.74 -24.75
C PRO A 132 11.52 -7.00 -24.65
N LYS A 133 12.57 -6.91 -23.84
CA LYS A 133 13.49 -8.03 -23.58
C LYS A 133 12.88 -9.14 -22.72
N ILE A 134 11.74 -8.87 -22.09
CA ILE A 134 11.10 -9.73 -21.11
C ILE A 134 9.59 -9.79 -21.37
N ASN A 135 8.96 -10.83 -20.83
CA ASN A 135 7.52 -11.00 -20.89
C ASN A 135 6.80 -10.05 -19.92
N VAL A 136 5.49 -9.90 -20.14
CA VAL A 136 4.63 -8.98 -19.41
C VAL A 136 3.59 -9.78 -18.62
N GLY A 137 3.50 -9.52 -17.32
CA GLY A 137 2.45 -10.09 -16.47
C GLY A 137 1.26 -9.14 -16.39
N VAL A 138 0.05 -9.68 -16.53
CA VAL A 138 -1.20 -8.96 -16.27
C VAL A 138 -1.63 -9.23 -14.83
N VAL A 139 -1.72 -8.19 -14.01
CA VAL A 139 -2.05 -8.30 -12.59
C VAL A 139 -3.34 -7.57 -12.29
N ARG A 140 -4.28 -8.27 -11.66
CA ARG A 140 -5.51 -7.69 -11.12
C ARG A 140 -5.38 -7.45 -9.63
N PHE A 141 -5.89 -6.33 -9.16
CA PHE A 141 -6.02 -5.96 -7.75
C PHE A 141 -7.49 -5.74 -7.45
N ILE A 142 -7.99 -6.38 -6.40
CA ILE A 142 -9.31 -6.11 -5.85
C ILE A 142 -9.10 -5.49 -4.48
N PRO A 143 -9.55 -4.24 -4.22
CA PRO A 143 -9.45 -3.65 -2.89
C PRO A 143 -10.18 -4.52 -1.86
N ARG A 144 -9.57 -4.66 -0.68
CA ARG A 144 -10.17 -5.40 0.43
C ARG A 144 -11.26 -4.54 1.08
N ILE A 145 -12.22 -5.21 1.71
CA ILE A 145 -13.18 -4.54 2.61
C ILE A 145 -12.41 -3.93 3.77
N GLU A 146 -11.68 -4.76 4.51
CA GLU A 146 -10.73 -4.33 5.53
C GLU A 146 -9.28 -4.51 5.06
N PRO A 147 -8.41 -3.49 5.23
CA PRO A 147 -6.99 -3.69 5.00
C PRO A 147 -6.41 -4.66 6.04
N LEU A 148 -5.38 -5.40 5.66
CA LEU A 148 -4.72 -6.36 6.55
C LEU A 148 -3.90 -5.70 7.68
N ILE A 149 -3.65 -4.38 7.58
CA ILE A 149 -2.91 -3.60 8.57
C ILE A 149 -3.72 -2.32 8.84
N LYS A 150 -4.23 -2.12 10.05
CA LYS A 150 -5.06 -0.95 10.42
C LYS A 150 -4.21 0.25 10.87
N CYS A 151 -3.21 0.61 10.07
CA CYS A 151 -2.35 1.80 10.26
C CYS A 151 -2.46 2.70 9.02
N ALA A 152 -2.02 3.95 9.15
CA ALA A 152 -1.89 4.83 7.99
C ALA A 152 -0.89 4.27 6.97
N PHE A 153 -1.13 4.56 5.69
CA PHE A 153 -0.31 4.05 4.58
C PHE A 153 1.18 4.36 4.74
N GLU A 154 1.51 5.56 5.22
CA GLU A 154 2.87 6.05 5.42
C GLU A 154 3.63 5.25 6.47
N VAL A 155 2.94 4.78 7.52
CA VAL A 155 3.53 3.91 8.54
C VAL A 155 3.90 2.58 7.93
N VAL A 156 2.95 1.93 7.25
CA VAL A 156 3.19 0.65 6.58
C VAL A 156 4.29 0.77 5.54
N GLU A 157 4.28 1.85 4.73
CA GLU A 157 5.30 2.13 3.74
C GLU A 157 6.68 2.34 4.39
N LYS A 158 6.75 3.05 5.52
CA LYS A 158 7.99 3.23 6.27
C LYS A 158 8.52 1.90 6.77
N ILE A 159 7.73 1.13 7.51
CA ILE A 159 8.13 -0.17 8.03
C ILE A 159 8.60 -1.10 6.91
N CYS A 160 7.82 -1.23 5.82
CA CYS A 160 8.20 -2.08 4.70
C CYS A 160 9.50 -1.63 4.03
N ARG A 161 9.74 -0.32 3.90
CA ARG A 161 11.00 0.21 3.35
C ARG A 161 12.20 -0.19 4.19
N HIS A 162 12.13 -0.02 5.51
CA HIS A 162 13.24 -0.35 6.41
C HIS A 162 13.47 -1.86 6.49
N ILE A 163 12.41 -2.66 6.61
CA ILE A 163 12.51 -4.13 6.68
C ILE A 163 13.10 -4.72 5.39
N PHE A 164 12.70 -4.23 4.20
CA PHE A 164 13.21 -4.77 2.94
C PHE A 164 14.51 -4.11 2.44
N HIS A 165 15.03 -3.07 3.11
CA HIS A 165 16.29 -2.42 2.71
C HIS A 165 17.47 -3.40 2.76
N TYR A 166 17.58 -4.19 3.83
CA TYR A 166 18.60 -5.24 3.98
C TYR A 166 17.98 -6.65 3.94
N ARG A 167 17.37 -7.01 2.81
CA ARG A 167 16.58 -8.25 2.63
C ARG A 167 17.28 -9.55 3.08
N GLN A 168 18.62 -9.63 3.01
CA GLN A 168 19.41 -10.80 3.38
C GLN A 168 20.00 -10.73 4.80
N LYS A 169 19.78 -9.64 5.53
CA LYS A 169 20.23 -9.49 6.92
C LYS A 169 19.12 -9.86 7.88
N TYR A 170 19.52 -10.20 9.10
CA TYR A 170 18.58 -10.43 10.19
C TYR A 170 17.72 -9.21 10.45
N LEU A 171 16.45 -9.46 10.78
CA LEU A 171 15.42 -8.45 10.93
C LEU A 171 15.83 -7.36 11.92
N ILE A 172 16.52 -7.71 13.00
CA ILE A 172 17.06 -6.76 13.98
C ILE A 172 17.92 -5.67 13.32
N LYS A 173 18.75 -6.02 12.32
CA LYS A 173 19.57 -5.05 11.60
C LYS A 173 18.73 -4.12 10.73
N CYS A 174 17.62 -4.61 10.20
CA CYS A 174 16.69 -3.81 9.42
C CYS A 174 15.92 -2.83 10.31
N VAL A 175 15.29 -3.30 11.39
CA VAL A 175 14.46 -2.44 12.25
C VAL A 175 15.28 -1.42 13.05
N ARG A 176 16.56 -1.69 13.36
CA ARG A 176 17.45 -0.70 13.99
C ARG A 176 17.54 0.62 13.21
N THR A 177 17.37 0.59 11.89
CA THR A 177 17.40 1.79 11.05
C THR A 177 16.17 2.71 11.23
N LEU A 178 15.17 2.30 12.01
CA LEU A 178 14.03 3.15 12.39
C LEU A 178 14.35 4.16 13.49
N TYR A 179 15.50 4.02 14.16
CA TYR A 179 15.81 4.75 15.39
C TYR A 179 17.18 5.43 15.34
N PRO A 180 17.37 6.55 16.05
CA PRO A 180 18.69 7.11 16.32
C PRO A 180 19.61 6.09 17.02
N GLU A 181 20.92 6.18 16.78
CA GLU A 181 21.90 5.22 17.31
C GLU A 181 21.78 5.00 18.82
N SER A 182 21.54 6.07 19.59
CA SER A 182 21.39 6.03 21.05
C SER A 182 20.18 5.23 21.55
N LEU A 183 19.15 5.06 20.70
CA LEU A 183 17.92 4.34 21.04
C LEU A 183 17.75 3.05 20.22
N ALA A 184 18.59 2.85 19.20
CA ALA A 184 18.40 1.78 18.24
C ALA A 184 18.45 0.40 18.86
N GLU A 185 19.33 0.16 19.83
CA GLU A 185 19.39 -1.13 20.52
C GLU A 185 18.14 -1.39 21.35
N SER A 186 17.83 -0.51 22.30
CA SER A 186 16.70 -0.71 23.20
C SER A 186 15.35 -0.79 22.48
N LEU A 187 15.06 0.17 21.59
CA LEU A 187 13.75 0.23 20.91
C LEU A 187 13.57 -0.88 19.87
N SER A 188 14.63 -1.32 19.18
CA SER A 188 14.49 -2.44 18.24
C SER A 188 14.27 -3.78 18.96
N HIS A 189 14.94 -4.01 20.09
CA HIS A 189 14.71 -5.19 20.91
C HIS A 189 13.32 -5.18 21.55
N GLU A 190 12.88 -4.03 22.06
CA GLU A 190 11.53 -3.85 22.58
C GLU A 190 10.48 -4.13 21.50
N LEU A 191 10.62 -3.51 20.32
CA LEU A 191 9.71 -3.68 19.19
C LEU A 191 9.51 -5.16 18.85
N LEU A 192 10.61 -5.88 18.62
CA LEU A 192 10.54 -7.30 18.22
C LEU A 192 10.06 -8.20 19.35
N SER A 193 10.39 -7.88 20.61
CA SER A 193 9.92 -8.62 21.79
C SER A 193 8.40 -8.52 21.95
N VAL A 194 7.85 -7.30 21.85
CA VAL A 194 6.39 -7.06 21.93
C VAL A 194 5.66 -7.79 20.79
N CYS A 195 6.23 -7.77 19.58
CA CYS A 195 5.65 -8.45 18.42
C CYS A 195 5.89 -9.97 18.42
N ARG A 196 6.67 -10.51 19.36
CA ARG A 196 7.08 -11.93 19.42
C ARG A 196 7.72 -12.41 18.11
N VAL A 197 8.50 -11.55 17.46
CA VAL A 197 9.19 -11.87 16.21
C VAL A 197 10.65 -12.19 16.50
N ASP A 198 11.13 -13.32 15.97
CA ASP A 198 12.53 -13.74 16.07
C ASP A 198 13.47 -12.67 15.44
N PRO A 199 14.38 -12.06 16.23
CA PRO A 199 15.33 -11.07 15.74
C PRO A 199 16.25 -11.56 14.62
N SER A 200 16.47 -12.87 14.54
CA SER A 200 17.33 -13.55 13.56
C SER A 200 16.60 -13.99 12.29
N THR A 201 15.28 -13.79 12.20
CA THR A 201 14.56 -14.02 10.94
C THR A 201 14.96 -13.02 9.85
N ILE A 202 14.56 -13.26 8.61
CA ILE A 202 14.83 -12.38 7.47
C ILE A 202 13.53 -11.85 6.87
N SER A 203 13.61 -10.73 6.15
CA SER A 203 12.45 -9.97 5.66
C SER A 203 11.46 -10.79 4.84
N ILE A 204 11.93 -11.77 4.07
CA ILE A 204 11.04 -12.60 3.22
C ILE A 204 10.23 -13.63 4.01
N LYS A 205 10.65 -13.97 5.23
CA LYS A 205 9.93 -14.93 6.08
C LYS A 205 8.78 -14.29 6.85
N LEU A 206 8.68 -12.97 6.85
CA LEU A 206 7.63 -12.25 7.56
C LEU A 206 6.30 -12.27 6.81
N GLY A 207 5.24 -12.70 7.48
CA GLY A 207 3.84 -12.60 7.07
C GLY A 207 3.25 -11.20 7.30
N VAL A 208 2.09 -10.91 6.70
CA VAL A 208 1.46 -9.59 6.80
C VAL A 208 1.03 -9.27 8.24
N GLU A 209 0.63 -10.28 9.02
CA GLU A 209 0.30 -10.14 10.44
C GLU A 209 1.47 -9.61 11.27
N GLN A 210 2.68 -10.13 11.04
CA GLN A 210 3.89 -9.64 11.71
C GLN A 210 4.24 -8.20 11.27
N PHE A 211 3.96 -7.83 10.03
CA PHE A 211 4.05 -6.42 9.61
C PHE A 211 3.02 -5.55 10.33
N ALA A 212 1.80 -6.05 10.56
CA ALA A 212 0.77 -5.35 11.32
C ALA A 212 1.23 -5.09 12.76
N ASP A 213 1.69 -6.13 13.45
CA ASP A 213 2.20 -6.04 14.82
C ASP A 213 3.34 -5.04 14.94
N ILE A 214 4.31 -5.09 14.01
CA ILE A 214 5.42 -4.15 13.96
C ILE A 214 4.93 -2.72 13.72
N CYS A 215 3.95 -2.50 12.83
CA CYS A 215 3.39 -1.17 12.61
C CYS A 215 2.72 -0.62 13.89
N TYR A 216 1.90 -1.43 14.57
CA TYR A 216 1.24 -1.01 15.81
C TYR A 216 2.25 -0.69 16.93
N ALA A 217 3.21 -1.58 17.16
CA ALA A 217 4.22 -1.36 18.19
C ALA A 217 5.11 -0.14 17.87
N TYR A 218 5.41 0.10 16.59
CA TYR A 218 6.14 1.29 16.16
C TYR A 218 5.32 2.58 16.32
N GLU A 219 4.01 2.56 16.09
CA GLU A 219 3.13 3.71 16.38
C GLU A 219 3.14 4.05 17.88
N GLU A 220 3.08 3.05 18.76
CA GLU A 220 3.19 3.27 20.22
C GLU A 220 4.57 3.81 20.62
N GLN A 221 5.65 3.40 19.96
CA GLN A 221 6.97 4.00 20.15
C GLN A 221 7.01 5.46 19.67
N CYS A 222 6.39 5.77 18.53
CA CYS A 222 6.31 7.16 18.05
C CYS A 222 5.53 8.08 19.00
N LYS A 223 4.52 7.58 19.72
CA LYS A 223 3.82 8.34 20.76
C LYS A 223 4.72 8.66 21.96
N ARG A 224 5.58 7.71 22.36
CA ARG A 224 6.53 7.88 23.47
C ARG A 224 7.74 8.73 23.10
N TYR A 225 8.13 8.71 21.82
CA TYR A 225 9.27 9.44 21.28
C TYR A 225 8.84 10.30 20.09
N PRO A 226 8.24 11.50 20.33
CA PRO A 226 7.89 12.42 19.27
C PRO A 226 9.07 12.72 18.32
N GLY A 227 8.80 12.85 17.02
CA GLY A 227 9.82 13.03 15.98
C GLY A 227 10.43 11.73 15.45
N LEU A 228 10.21 10.59 16.10
CA LEU A 228 10.71 9.29 15.64
C LEU A 228 10.16 8.89 14.26
N PHE A 229 8.92 9.28 13.96
CA PHE A 229 8.31 9.04 12.65
C PHE A 229 9.02 9.77 11.51
N LEU A 230 9.64 10.92 11.79
CA LEU A 230 10.38 11.71 10.81
C LEU A 230 11.88 11.38 10.78
N TYR A 231 12.37 10.56 11.70
CA TYR A 231 13.77 10.17 11.73
C TYR A 231 14.19 9.44 10.45
N ASP A 232 15.32 9.88 9.87
CA ASP A 232 15.96 9.32 8.69
C ASP A 232 17.42 8.95 9.01
N TYR A 233 17.68 7.66 9.12
CA TYR A 233 19.02 7.12 9.41
C TYR A 233 20.08 7.45 8.35
N THR A 234 19.67 7.80 7.12
CA THR A 234 20.61 8.20 6.06
C THR A 234 21.07 9.65 6.21
N ARG A 235 20.33 10.44 7.01
CA ARG A 235 20.59 11.86 7.31
C ARG A 235 20.37 12.13 8.80
N PRO A 236 21.21 11.59 9.69
CA PRO A 236 21.00 11.66 11.14
C PRO A 236 21.32 13.04 11.75
N SER A 237 21.26 14.12 10.96
CA SER A 237 21.68 15.45 11.39
C SER A 237 20.68 16.13 12.32
N ARG A 238 19.40 15.72 12.32
CA ARG A 238 18.36 16.28 13.18
C ARG A 238 18.10 15.38 14.38
N THR A 239 18.04 15.99 15.55
CA THR A 239 17.66 15.32 16.80
C THR A 239 16.16 15.04 16.85
N LEU A 240 15.72 14.12 17.71
CA LEU A 240 14.29 13.85 17.90
C LEU A 240 13.54 15.09 18.42
N ASP A 241 14.17 15.91 19.27
CA ASP A 241 13.58 17.16 19.77
C ASP A 241 13.37 18.22 18.67
N GLU A 242 14.28 18.31 17.69
CA GLU A 242 14.05 19.16 16.53
C GLU A 242 12.94 18.63 15.63
N LEU A 243 12.90 17.31 15.43
CA LEU A 243 11.86 16.65 14.63
C LEU A 243 10.50 16.71 15.31
N SER A 244 10.43 16.68 16.64
CA SER A 244 9.16 16.71 17.39
C SER A 244 8.42 18.03 17.28
N ARG A 245 9.11 19.11 16.87
CA ARG A 245 8.53 20.44 16.69
C ARG A 245 7.90 20.63 15.30
N LEU A 246 8.06 19.67 14.40
CA LEU A 246 7.48 19.72 13.06
C LEU A 246 5.99 19.33 13.10
N PRO A 247 5.15 19.88 12.21
CA PRO A 247 3.70 19.62 12.21
C PRO A 247 3.33 18.16 11.98
N ASP A 248 4.21 17.39 11.33
CA ASP A 248 4.08 15.97 10.98
C ASP A 248 4.97 15.06 11.85
N ALA A 249 5.36 15.53 13.04
CA ALA A 249 6.24 14.80 13.97
C ALA A 249 5.70 13.43 14.43
N SER A 250 4.38 13.25 14.38
CA SER A 250 3.70 12.00 14.74
C SER A 250 3.18 11.28 13.48
N PRO A 251 3.08 9.94 13.51
CA PRO A 251 2.44 9.19 12.44
C PRO A 251 1.04 9.72 12.13
N PRO A 252 0.62 9.77 10.85
CA PRO A 252 -0.77 10.03 10.51
C PRO A 252 -1.68 8.98 11.16
N SER A 253 -2.86 9.40 11.60
CA SER A 253 -3.83 8.46 12.16
C SER A 253 -4.49 7.63 11.07
N TYR A 254 -4.81 6.37 11.38
CA TYR A 254 -5.61 5.53 10.48
C TYR A 254 -7.03 6.10 10.36
N ILE A 255 -7.44 6.42 9.13
CA ILE A 255 -8.64 7.20 8.82
C ILE A 255 -9.94 6.45 9.16
N PHE A 256 -9.89 5.11 9.25
CA PHE A 256 -11.04 4.25 9.54
C PHE A 256 -10.88 3.51 10.87
N ARG A 257 -10.16 4.09 11.86
CA ARG A 257 -10.32 3.62 13.23
C ARG A 257 -11.77 3.86 13.63
N GLU A 258 -12.57 2.80 13.65
CA GLU A 258 -13.71 2.76 14.55
C GLU A 258 -13.15 2.96 15.97
N ASP A 259 -13.83 3.76 16.79
CA ASP A 259 -13.52 3.87 18.20
C ASP A 259 -13.54 2.46 18.80
N VAL A 260 -12.36 1.83 18.91
CA VAL A 260 -12.20 0.65 19.76
C VAL A 260 -12.51 1.17 21.15
N PRO A 261 -13.60 0.72 21.81
CA PRO A 261 -13.93 1.23 23.12
C PRO A 261 -12.72 1.05 24.03
N PRO A 262 -12.29 2.10 24.76
CA PRO A 262 -11.13 2.01 25.61
C PRO A 262 -11.45 1.06 26.76
N ALA A 263 -10.91 -0.15 26.69
CA ALA A 263 -11.00 -1.22 27.68
C ALA A 263 -12.42 -1.76 27.98
N GLY A 264 -12.56 -3.09 27.80
CA GLY A 264 -13.51 -3.93 28.54
C GLY A 264 -14.98 -3.53 28.47
N ILE A 265 -15.67 -3.91 27.40
CA ILE A 265 -17.11 -4.10 27.50
C ILE A 265 -17.33 -5.29 28.45
N SER A 266 -17.89 -5.03 29.63
CA SER A 266 -18.40 -6.06 30.52
C SER A 266 -19.40 -6.93 29.75
N LEU A 267 -19.28 -8.26 29.89
CA LEU A 267 -20.19 -9.26 29.34
C LEU A 267 -21.66 -9.08 29.76
N SER A 268 -21.96 -8.12 30.63
CA SER A 268 -23.32 -7.74 31.02
C SER A 268 -24.09 -6.91 29.98
N ASN A 269 -23.44 -6.40 28.92
CA ASN A 269 -24.08 -5.52 27.93
C ASN A 269 -24.20 -6.14 26.52
N SER A 270 -23.99 -7.45 26.37
CA SER A 270 -24.21 -8.14 25.08
C SER A 270 -25.69 -8.52 24.92
N GLU A 271 -26.55 -7.56 24.58
CA GLU A 271 -27.86 -7.89 24.01
C GLU A 271 -27.75 -7.98 22.48
N ASN A 272 -27.80 -9.22 21.99
CA ASN A 272 -28.18 -9.67 20.64
C ASN A 272 -27.60 -8.92 19.43
N VAL A 273 -26.38 -9.29 19.01
CA VAL A 273 -25.81 -8.95 17.68
C VAL A 273 -25.66 -10.21 16.80
N PHE A 274 -26.59 -11.15 16.90
CA PHE A 274 -26.78 -12.19 15.88
C PHE A 274 -28.26 -12.46 15.66
N ARG A 275 -28.87 -11.64 14.81
CA ARG A 275 -29.96 -12.02 13.92
C ARG A 275 -29.72 -11.39 12.56
#